data_AF-A0AAW5ZPM3-F1
#
_entry.id   AF-A0AAW5ZPM3-F1
#
_cell.length_a   1.000
_cell.length_b   1.000
_cell.length_c   1.000
_cell.angle_alpha   90.00
_cell.angle_beta   90.00
_cell.angle_gamma   90.00
#
_symmetry.space_group_name_H-M   'P 1'
#
loop_
_entity.id
_entity.type
_entity.pdbx_description
1 polymer ?
#
loop_
_entity_poly.entity_id
_entity_poly.type
_entity_poly.pdbx_seq_one_letter_code
_entity_poly.pdbx_strand_id
1 'polypeptide(L)'
;MQSTTLYLKTAAFLGGCSLFAATALAATSTATRPQLSNADARAYTIASYMASFGTIGSLTTDNWDPTGGVGAVSGFRANYAVAADGSAQYKTVQAAIDAAVAGGGVTRKYISVKAGTYNELVCVPESAPPITLYGLDANANNTVIVYNNANPTPTSGAKTNPCMGTSSNATVGTVRSATAMVRASNFNARNLTFKNSYVEGTFADNNQSAVALAVRGDKAILENVSVIGNQDTLYLGATNSTTVIRAYFKNSFIQGDTDFIFGAGTAVFHGCTIQYTAARLGARATSYVFAPSTAPDNPHGFLAINSTFNATGNASNNSTHLGRAWDQGVSGTSAYINGSSPNGQVVIRDSSLGAHIRLADPWGASTAGRPYCSSRCAYSANRFFEYNNTGAGSGN
;
A
#
# COMPACT_ATOMS: atom_id res chain seq x y z
N MET A 1 11.77 -81.01 14.74
CA MET A 1 13.09 -81.10 14.07
C MET A 1 13.27 -79.86 13.22
N GLN A 2 14.42 -79.23 13.40
CA GLN A 2 15.06 -78.19 12.58
C GLN A 2 14.46 -76.77 12.51
N SER A 3 15.11 -75.90 13.28
CA SER A 3 15.37 -74.48 13.02
C SER A 3 15.72 -74.18 11.57
N THR A 4 15.34 -73.01 11.07
CA THR A 4 16.33 -72.09 10.46
C THR A 4 15.85 -70.63 10.53
N THR A 5 16.65 -69.82 11.22
CA THR A 5 16.56 -68.35 11.32
C THR A 5 17.01 -67.74 9.99
N LEU A 6 16.19 -66.89 9.37
CA LEU A 6 16.57 -66.12 8.18
C LEU A 6 16.86 -64.66 8.56
N TYR A 7 18.14 -64.27 8.47
CA TYR A 7 18.60 -62.89 8.57
C TYR A 7 18.14 -62.10 7.34
N LEU A 8 17.35 -61.03 7.53
CA LEU A 8 17.16 -60.00 6.51
C LEU A 8 18.15 -58.86 6.74
N LYS A 9 19.06 -58.68 5.79
CA LYS A 9 19.96 -57.51 5.68
C LYS A 9 19.14 -56.30 5.23
N THR A 10 19.15 -55.24 6.02
CA THR A 10 18.69 -53.90 5.65
C THR A 10 19.75 -53.25 4.74
N ALA A 11 19.42 -53.02 3.47
CA ALA A 11 20.20 -52.19 2.57
C ALA A 11 19.62 -50.76 2.61
N ALA A 12 20.38 -49.81 3.16
CA ALA A 12 20.04 -48.40 3.14
C ALA A 12 20.36 -47.81 1.75
N PHE A 13 19.32 -47.47 0.98
CA PHE A 13 19.45 -46.64 -0.20
C PHE A 13 19.53 -45.17 0.23
N LEU A 14 20.75 -44.61 0.27
CA LEU A 14 20.97 -43.17 0.30
C LEU A 14 20.76 -42.62 -1.12
N GLY A 15 19.50 -42.31 -1.44
CA GLY A 15 19.15 -41.52 -2.60
C GLY A 15 19.51 -40.05 -2.34
N GLY A 16 20.64 -39.60 -2.89
CA GLY A 16 21.03 -38.20 -2.89
C GLY A 16 20.01 -37.37 -3.65
N CYS A 17 19.17 -36.64 -2.92
CA CYS A 17 18.29 -35.63 -3.48
C CYS A 17 19.15 -34.39 -3.75
N SER A 18 19.76 -34.33 -4.93
CA SER A 18 20.42 -33.13 -5.42
C SER A 18 19.35 -32.06 -5.64
N LEU A 19 19.19 -31.17 -4.65
CA LEU A 19 18.51 -29.90 -4.82
C LEU A 19 19.29 -29.08 -5.87
N PHE A 20 18.90 -29.22 -7.13
CA PHE A 20 19.17 -28.18 -8.11
C PHE A 20 18.34 -26.97 -7.68
N ALA A 21 18.94 -26.11 -6.85
CA ALA A 21 18.52 -24.72 -6.78
C ALA A 21 18.78 -24.14 -8.19
N ALA A 22 17.74 -24.13 -9.02
CA ALA A 22 17.76 -23.35 -10.24
C ALA A 22 18.00 -21.90 -9.80
N THR A 23 19.23 -21.42 -9.94
CA THR A 23 19.55 -20.01 -9.83
C THR A 23 18.72 -19.32 -10.89
N ALA A 24 17.61 -18.70 -10.48
CA ALA A 24 16.82 -17.85 -11.36
C ALA A 24 17.80 -16.82 -11.94
N LEU A 25 17.99 -16.85 -13.26
CA LEU A 25 18.81 -15.87 -13.95
C LEU A 25 18.22 -14.49 -13.64
N ALA A 26 19.06 -13.56 -13.20
CA ALA A 26 18.63 -12.18 -12.98
C ALA A 26 18.01 -11.64 -14.27
N ALA A 27 16.84 -10.99 -14.15
CA ALA A 27 16.17 -10.39 -15.30
C ALA A 27 17.12 -9.44 -16.05
N THR A 28 17.09 -9.48 -17.38
CA THR A 28 17.92 -8.57 -18.19
C THR A 28 17.29 -7.18 -18.16
N SER A 29 18.10 -6.17 -17.82
CA SER A 29 17.67 -4.77 -17.83
C SER A 29 17.38 -4.29 -19.25
N THR A 30 16.21 -3.68 -19.46
CA THR A 30 15.83 -3.05 -20.74
C THR A 30 15.39 -1.61 -20.53
N ALA A 31 15.26 -0.85 -21.62
CA ALA A 31 14.75 0.52 -21.57
C ALA A 31 13.32 0.60 -21.00
N THR A 32 12.51 -0.45 -21.16
CA THR A 32 11.12 -0.50 -20.69
C THR A 32 10.94 -1.26 -19.38
N ARG A 33 12.00 -1.93 -18.90
CA ARG A 33 12.02 -2.68 -17.64
C ARG A 33 13.41 -2.61 -16.98
N PRO A 34 13.83 -1.43 -16.49
CA PRO A 34 15.17 -1.25 -15.96
C PRO A 34 15.35 -1.99 -14.63
N GLN A 35 16.42 -2.78 -14.56
CA GLN A 35 16.88 -3.42 -13.34
C GLN A 35 17.99 -2.59 -12.71
N LEU A 36 17.95 -2.40 -11.39
CA LEU A 36 19.04 -1.79 -10.64
C LEU A 36 20.27 -2.71 -10.62
N SER A 37 21.46 -2.11 -10.63
CA SER A 37 22.68 -2.84 -10.31
C SER A 37 22.77 -3.16 -8.82
N ASN A 38 23.62 -4.11 -8.43
CA ASN A 38 23.93 -4.38 -7.01
C ASN A 38 24.46 -3.15 -6.27
N ALA A 39 25.11 -2.21 -6.97
CA ALA A 39 25.60 -0.98 -6.37
C ALA A 39 24.44 0.01 -6.12
N ASP A 40 23.60 0.24 -7.13
CA ASP A 40 22.47 1.19 -7.04
C ASP A 40 21.42 0.71 -6.05
N ALA A 41 21.19 -0.60 -5.97
CA ALA A 41 20.26 -1.20 -5.02
C ALA A 41 20.59 -0.90 -3.55
N ARG A 42 21.83 -0.48 -3.22
CA ARG A 42 22.21 -0.09 -1.86
C ARG A 42 21.53 1.22 -1.41
N ALA A 43 21.07 2.05 -2.35
CA ALA A 43 20.36 3.29 -2.05
C ALA A 43 18.87 3.07 -1.72
N TYR A 44 18.33 1.87 -1.94
CA TYR A 44 16.90 1.57 -1.85
C TYR A 44 16.59 0.50 -0.79
N THR A 45 16.90 0.80 0.46
CA THR A 45 16.68 -0.07 1.62
C THR A 45 15.55 0.47 2.49
N ILE A 46 15.05 -0.34 3.44
CA ILE A 46 14.08 0.15 4.43
C ILE A 46 14.67 1.37 5.17
N ALA A 47 15.94 1.28 5.59
CA ALA A 47 16.60 2.37 6.31
C ALA A 47 16.66 3.67 5.48
N SER A 48 17.01 3.60 4.18
CA SER A 48 17.09 4.81 3.37
C SER A 48 15.74 5.47 3.12
N TYR A 49 14.69 4.68 2.86
CA TYR A 49 13.33 5.22 2.71
C TYR A 49 12.77 5.80 4.02
N MET A 50 13.16 5.24 5.16
CA MET A 50 12.65 5.70 6.47
C MET A 50 13.52 6.80 7.09
N ALA A 51 14.62 7.23 6.46
CA ALA A 51 15.58 8.16 7.07
C ALA A 51 15.10 9.62 7.12
N SER A 52 14.41 10.10 6.08
CA SER A 52 14.14 11.55 5.92
C SER A 52 12.66 11.89 5.79
N PHE A 53 12.28 13.04 6.32
CA PHE A 53 10.90 13.56 6.32
C PHE A 53 10.86 15.09 6.33
N GLY A 54 9.66 15.66 6.29
CA GLY A 54 9.45 17.11 6.42
C GLY A 54 9.41 17.81 5.06
N THR A 55 9.77 19.09 5.02
CA THR A 55 9.60 19.92 3.82
C THR A 55 10.70 19.67 2.79
N ILE A 56 10.31 19.45 1.54
CA ILE A 56 11.22 19.35 0.39
C ILE A 56 12.11 20.60 0.31
N GLY A 57 13.40 20.40 0.03
CA GLY A 57 14.43 21.44 0.10
C GLY A 57 15.02 21.64 1.50
N SER A 58 14.35 21.17 2.55
CA SER A 58 14.77 21.27 3.95
C SER A 58 14.45 19.98 4.73
N LEU A 59 14.69 18.82 4.12
CA LEU A 59 14.37 17.53 4.73
C LEU A 59 15.20 17.32 6.00
N THR A 60 14.54 16.79 7.04
CA THR A 60 15.20 16.37 8.28
C THR A 60 15.48 14.88 8.21
N THR A 61 16.70 14.49 8.61
CA THR A 61 17.05 13.07 8.79
C THR A 61 16.91 12.70 10.26
N ASP A 62 16.27 11.57 10.54
CA ASP A 62 16.24 10.95 11.85
C ASP A 62 16.58 9.46 11.78
N ASN A 63 16.68 8.80 12.94
CA ASN A 63 16.97 7.37 13.05
C ASN A 63 15.68 6.54 13.24
N TRP A 64 14.58 6.91 12.59
CA TRP A 64 13.34 6.16 12.74
C TRP A 64 13.45 4.78 12.11
N ASP A 65 13.42 3.75 12.96
CA ASP A 65 13.42 2.34 12.55
C ASP A 65 12.06 1.69 12.88
N PRO A 66 11.18 1.49 11.88
CA PRO A 66 9.90 0.81 12.08
C PRO A 66 9.97 -0.72 11.91
N THR A 67 11.14 -1.32 11.70
CA THR A 67 11.25 -2.75 11.35
C THR A 67 10.73 -3.69 12.44
N GLY A 68 10.77 -3.25 13.70
CA GLY A 68 10.13 -3.91 14.85
C GLY A 68 8.62 -4.13 14.68
N GLY A 69 7.95 -3.31 13.86
CA GLY A 69 6.50 -3.33 13.68
C GLY A 69 5.75 -2.65 14.83
N VAL A 70 4.48 -3.01 15.01
CA VAL A 70 3.59 -2.45 16.04
C VAL A 70 3.77 -3.14 17.39
N GLY A 71 4.31 -4.37 17.41
CA GLY A 71 4.42 -5.22 18.59
C GLY A 71 3.25 -6.18 18.76
N ALA A 72 3.35 -7.09 19.73
CA ALA A 72 2.35 -8.13 19.99
C ALA A 72 1.15 -7.61 20.78
N VAL A 73 -0.07 -7.98 20.35
CA VAL A 73 -1.33 -7.56 20.99
C VAL A 73 -1.41 -7.95 22.47
N SER A 74 -0.83 -9.08 22.86
CA SER A 74 -0.78 -9.54 24.26
C SER A 74 -0.03 -8.59 25.20
N GLY A 75 0.84 -7.73 24.68
CA GLY A 75 1.54 -6.70 25.44
C GLY A 75 0.79 -5.38 25.55
N PHE A 76 -0.33 -5.21 24.83
CA PHE A 76 -1.07 -3.94 24.83
C PHE A 76 -2.04 -3.85 26.00
N ARG A 77 -2.19 -2.64 26.54
CA ARG A 77 -3.22 -2.30 27.52
C ARG A 77 -4.13 -1.26 26.90
N ALA A 78 -5.36 -1.65 26.57
CA ALA A 78 -6.32 -0.75 25.94
C ALA A 78 -6.64 0.44 26.86
N ASN A 79 -6.49 1.65 26.33
CA ASN A 79 -7.05 2.87 26.94
C ASN A 79 -8.53 3.01 26.59
N TYR A 80 -8.92 2.55 25.40
CA TYR A 80 -10.28 2.61 24.87
C TYR A 80 -10.62 1.27 24.19
N ALA A 81 -11.88 0.84 24.31
CA ALA A 81 -12.34 -0.43 23.75
C ALA A 81 -13.61 -0.26 22.93
N VAL A 82 -13.64 -0.88 21.75
CA VAL A 82 -14.70 -0.76 20.75
C VAL A 82 -15.32 -2.12 20.47
N ALA A 83 -16.65 -2.21 20.50
CA ALA A 83 -17.40 -3.39 20.10
C ALA A 83 -18.73 -2.98 19.44
N ALA A 84 -18.95 -3.40 18.19
CA ALA A 84 -20.14 -3.01 17.42
C ALA A 84 -21.45 -3.46 18.07
N ASP A 85 -21.42 -4.57 18.82
CA ASP A 85 -22.56 -5.12 19.58
C ASP A 85 -22.87 -4.34 20.87
N GLY A 86 -22.07 -3.33 21.22
CA GLY A 86 -22.21 -2.56 22.46
C GLY A 86 -21.63 -3.22 23.70
N SER A 87 -20.88 -4.32 23.57
CA SER A 87 -20.25 -5.00 24.71
C SER A 87 -18.98 -4.31 25.24
N ALA A 88 -18.64 -3.12 24.75
CA ALA A 88 -17.46 -2.36 25.14
C ALA A 88 -17.81 -0.88 25.34
N GLN A 89 -16.82 -0.08 25.77
CA GLN A 89 -16.99 1.34 26.09
C GLN A 89 -17.55 2.17 24.92
N TYR A 90 -17.15 1.86 23.68
CA TYR A 90 -17.62 2.53 22.48
C TYR A 90 -18.22 1.52 21.49
N LYS A 91 -19.28 1.95 20.79
CA LYS A 91 -19.86 1.18 19.68
C LYS A 91 -19.14 1.41 18.35
N THR A 92 -18.49 2.57 18.21
CA THR A 92 -17.85 3.05 16.97
C THR A 92 -16.37 3.30 17.20
N VAL A 93 -15.57 3.08 16.16
CA VAL A 93 -14.13 3.40 16.16
C VAL A 93 -13.93 4.90 16.22
N GLN A 94 -14.75 5.69 15.51
CA GLN A 94 -14.66 7.15 15.55
C GLN A 94 -14.84 7.69 16.98
N ALA A 95 -15.81 7.21 17.75
CA ALA A 95 -16.04 7.72 19.11
C ALA A 95 -14.86 7.42 20.05
N ALA A 96 -14.19 6.27 19.88
CA ALA A 96 -12.98 5.96 20.64
C ALA A 96 -11.79 6.84 20.24
N ILE A 97 -11.67 7.17 18.94
CA ILE A 97 -10.66 8.13 18.46
C ILE A 97 -10.95 9.53 19.01
N ASP A 98 -12.19 9.99 18.97
CA ASP A 98 -12.59 11.29 19.51
C ASP A 98 -12.26 11.40 21.00
N ALA A 99 -12.49 10.33 21.76
CA ALA A 99 -12.13 10.26 23.17
C ALA A 99 -10.61 10.24 23.40
N ALA A 100 -9.85 9.58 22.53
CA ALA A 100 -8.39 9.60 22.58
C ALA A 100 -7.82 11.00 22.29
N VAL A 101 -8.40 11.70 21.30
CA VAL A 101 -8.06 13.08 20.95
C VAL A 101 -8.39 14.02 22.11
N ALA A 102 -9.61 13.93 22.67
CA ALA A 102 -10.03 14.74 23.81
C ALA A 102 -9.16 14.48 25.06
N GLY A 103 -8.70 13.25 25.25
CA GLY A 103 -7.77 12.89 26.33
C GLY A 103 -6.34 13.42 26.14
N GLY A 104 -5.97 13.82 24.93
CA GLY A 104 -4.69 14.44 24.59
C GLY A 104 -3.44 13.73 25.09
N GLY A 105 -2.36 14.51 25.23
CA GLY A 105 -1.07 14.07 25.76
C GLY A 105 -0.10 13.54 24.71
N VAL A 106 1.11 13.19 25.16
CA VAL A 106 2.20 12.69 24.29
C VAL A 106 2.39 11.17 24.38
N THR A 107 1.74 10.52 25.35
CA THR A 107 1.81 9.07 25.53
C THR A 107 0.91 8.35 24.54
N ARG A 108 1.42 7.26 23.96
CA ARG A 108 0.67 6.42 23.03
C ARG A 108 -0.63 5.90 23.64
N LYS A 109 -1.75 6.12 22.93
CA LYS A 109 -3.09 5.62 23.27
C LYS A 109 -3.39 4.35 22.49
N TYR A 110 -3.84 3.31 23.18
CA TYR A 110 -4.19 2.01 22.60
C TYR A 110 -5.72 1.87 22.51
N ILE A 111 -6.23 1.67 21.31
CA ILE A 111 -7.66 1.49 21.02
C ILE A 111 -7.85 0.05 20.53
N SER A 112 -8.50 -0.77 21.34
CA SER A 112 -8.85 -2.15 20.98
C SER A 112 -10.19 -2.20 20.24
N VAL A 113 -10.28 -3.05 19.23
CA VAL A 113 -11.48 -3.24 18.41
C VAL A 113 -11.82 -4.74 18.38
N LYS A 114 -12.99 -5.09 18.90
CA LYS A 114 -13.53 -6.46 18.83
C LYS A 114 -13.83 -6.83 17.38
N ALA A 115 -13.80 -8.13 17.07
CA ALA A 115 -14.28 -8.63 15.78
C ALA A 115 -15.70 -8.11 15.49
N GLY A 116 -15.93 -7.71 14.25
CA GLY A 116 -17.16 -7.08 13.79
C GLY A 116 -16.96 -6.27 12.51
N THR A 117 -18.07 -5.85 11.91
CA THR A 117 -18.09 -4.90 10.79
C THR A 117 -18.57 -3.54 11.27
N TYR A 118 -17.73 -2.53 11.09
CA TYR A 118 -17.93 -1.14 11.48
C TYR A 118 -18.19 -0.31 10.23
N ASN A 119 -19.47 -0.08 9.93
CA ASN A 119 -19.88 0.69 8.75
C ASN A 119 -19.85 2.20 9.05
N GLU A 120 -18.68 2.81 8.93
CA GLU A 120 -18.44 4.19 9.33
C GLU A 120 -17.24 4.82 8.61
N LEU A 121 -17.21 6.15 8.60
CA LEU A 121 -16.04 6.92 8.21
C LEU A 121 -15.19 7.19 9.44
N VAL A 122 -13.87 7.00 9.31
CA VAL A 122 -12.90 7.22 10.39
C VAL A 122 -11.94 8.35 10.03
N CYS A 123 -11.75 9.29 10.95
CA CYS A 123 -10.79 10.37 10.90
C CYS A 123 -9.92 10.33 12.16
N VAL A 124 -8.61 10.18 11.97
CA VAL A 124 -7.60 10.44 13.01
C VAL A 124 -7.01 11.82 12.70
N PRO A 125 -7.48 12.89 13.38
CA PRO A 125 -7.08 14.25 13.06
C PRO A 125 -5.60 14.50 13.38
N GLU A 126 -5.02 15.53 12.78
CA GLU A 126 -3.61 15.90 12.98
C GLU A 126 -3.24 16.18 14.45
N SER A 127 -4.22 16.64 15.24
CA SER A 127 -4.08 16.90 16.68
C SER A 127 -4.12 15.66 17.56
N ALA A 128 -4.35 14.46 17.00
CA ALA A 128 -4.45 13.26 17.81
C ALA A 128 -3.09 12.92 18.47
N PRO A 129 -3.10 12.41 19.73
CA PRO A 129 -1.90 11.81 20.30
C PRO A 129 -1.45 10.60 19.46
N PRO A 130 -0.23 10.06 19.66
CA PRO A 130 0.16 8.80 19.03
C PRO A 130 -0.88 7.71 19.36
N ILE A 131 -1.51 7.12 18.34
CA ILE A 131 -2.57 6.11 18.51
C ILE A 131 -2.10 4.77 17.97
N THR A 132 -2.46 3.70 18.65
CA THR A 132 -2.44 2.34 18.13
C THR A 132 -3.86 1.79 18.09
N LEU A 133 -4.39 1.60 16.89
CA LEU A 133 -5.69 0.98 16.65
C LEU A 133 -5.48 -0.51 16.32
N TYR A 134 -6.07 -1.42 17.08
CA TYR A 134 -5.81 -2.84 16.85
C TYR A 134 -7.04 -3.74 17.04
N GLY A 135 -7.18 -4.72 16.14
CA GLY A 135 -8.14 -5.80 16.30
C GLY A 135 -7.71 -6.79 17.39
N LEU A 136 -8.69 -7.28 18.15
CA LEU A 136 -8.47 -8.34 19.15
C LEU A 136 -8.32 -9.72 18.53
N ASP A 137 -8.89 -9.94 17.34
CA ASP A 137 -8.69 -11.14 16.54
C ASP A 137 -7.35 -11.05 15.79
N ALA A 138 -6.64 -12.16 15.64
CA ALA A 138 -5.39 -12.20 14.87
C ALA A 138 -5.64 -12.16 13.35
N ASN A 139 -6.81 -12.63 12.89
CA ASN A 139 -7.23 -12.53 11.52
C ASN A 139 -7.82 -11.14 11.25
N ALA A 140 -7.10 -10.31 10.51
CA ALA A 140 -7.48 -8.94 10.17
C ALA A 140 -8.84 -8.85 9.46
N ASN A 141 -9.30 -9.92 8.80
CA ASN A 141 -10.58 -9.95 8.10
C ASN A 141 -11.80 -10.03 9.04
N ASN A 142 -11.59 -10.33 10.33
CA ASN A 142 -12.67 -10.42 11.32
C ASN A 142 -13.02 -9.05 11.94
N THR A 143 -12.15 -8.04 11.79
CA THR A 143 -12.37 -6.68 12.29
C THR A 143 -12.31 -5.72 11.09
N VAL A 144 -13.47 -5.31 10.58
CA VAL A 144 -13.56 -4.58 9.30
C VAL A 144 -14.16 -3.20 9.51
N ILE A 145 -13.39 -2.16 9.21
CA ILE A 145 -13.85 -0.78 9.08
C ILE A 145 -14.17 -0.56 7.60
N VAL A 146 -15.44 -0.28 7.29
CA VAL A 146 -15.93 -0.22 5.91
C VAL A 146 -16.82 0.99 5.69
N TYR A 147 -16.71 1.59 4.51
CA TYR A 147 -17.69 2.57 4.05
C TYR A 147 -17.84 2.50 2.53
N ASN A 148 -19.01 2.88 2.02
CA ASN A 148 -19.27 2.97 0.59
C ASN A 148 -19.28 4.44 0.18
N ASN A 149 -18.18 4.90 -0.40
CA ASN A 149 -18.07 6.27 -0.88
C ASN A 149 -17.01 6.36 -1.98
N ALA A 150 -17.20 7.28 -2.92
CA ALA A 150 -16.33 7.40 -4.09
C ALA A 150 -16.32 8.83 -4.62
N ASN A 151 -15.32 9.14 -5.44
CA ASN A 151 -15.19 10.42 -6.12
C ASN A 151 -16.51 10.95 -6.72
N PRO A 152 -17.28 10.16 -7.50
CA PRO A 152 -18.47 10.67 -8.17
C PRO A 152 -19.73 10.68 -7.29
N THR A 153 -19.62 10.33 -6.01
CA THR A 153 -20.77 10.36 -5.09
C THR A 153 -21.27 11.80 -4.93
N PRO A 154 -22.56 12.10 -5.18
CA PRO A 154 -23.12 13.43 -4.98
C PRO A 154 -22.98 13.88 -3.52
N THR A 155 -22.58 15.12 -3.28
CA THR A 155 -22.42 15.65 -1.91
C THR A 155 -23.74 15.90 -1.20
N SER A 156 -24.80 16.13 -1.97
CA SER A 156 -26.17 16.21 -1.47
C SER A 156 -26.58 14.87 -0.82
N GLY A 157 -26.53 14.82 0.51
CA GLY A 157 -26.94 13.62 1.27
C GLY A 157 -25.83 12.59 1.53
N ALA A 158 -24.61 12.79 1.01
CA ALA A 158 -23.47 11.92 1.32
C ALA A 158 -22.65 12.48 2.50
N LYS A 159 -22.11 11.57 3.32
CA LYS A 159 -21.08 11.93 4.30
C LYS A 159 -19.72 11.95 3.61
N THR A 160 -18.91 12.96 3.91
CA THR A 160 -17.48 13.01 3.56
C THR A 160 -16.65 12.60 4.76
N ASN A 161 -15.41 12.14 4.52
CA ASN A 161 -14.53 11.82 5.64
C ASN A 161 -14.34 13.06 6.57
N PRO A 162 -14.56 12.93 7.90
CA PRO A 162 -14.55 14.08 8.82
C PRO A 162 -13.26 14.90 8.81
N CYS A 163 -12.12 14.29 8.45
CA CYS A 163 -10.81 14.96 8.38
C CYS A 163 -10.72 16.03 7.27
N MET A 164 -11.69 16.07 6.35
CA MET A 164 -11.73 16.97 5.19
C MET A 164 -12.89 17.97 5.20
N GLY A 165 -13.73 17.94 6.23
CA GLY A 165 -14.96 18.74 6.31
C GLY A 165 -15.98 18.44 5.21
N THR A 166 -17.01 19.27 5.11
CA THR A 166 -17.99 19.20 4.02
C THR A 166 -17.38 19.68 2.70
N SER A 167 -17.67 18.99 1.61
CA SER A 167 -17.26 19.42 0.27
C SER A 167 -18.23 20.48 -0.25
N SER A 168 -17.71 21.58 -0.80
CA SER A 168 -18.51 22.56 -1.56
C SER A 168 -18.70 22.17 -3.02
N ASN A 169 -18.06 21.09 -3.46
CA ASN A 169 -18.20 20.58 -4.83
C ASN A 169 -19.49 19.76 -4.96
N ALA A 170 -19.95 19.55 -6.19
CA ALA A 170 -21.10 18.70 -6.47
C ALA A 170 -20.87 17.22 -6.09
N THR A 171 -19.60 16.79 -6.06
CA THR A 171 -19.20 15.42 -5.73
C THR A 171 -18.20 15.36 -4.58
N VAL A 172 -18.11 14.20 -3.94
CA VAL A 172 -17.25 13.95 -2.78
C VAL A 172 -15.78 14.16 -3.15
N GLY A 173 -15.34 13.67 -4.30
CA GLY A 173 -13.95 13.73 -4.73
C GLY A 173 -13.07 12.62 -4.16
N THR A 174 -12.01 12.22 -4.86
CA THR A 174 -11.11 11.09 -4.48
C THR A 174 -10.72 11.11 -3.00
N VAL A 175 -10.12 12.20 -2.52
CA VAL A 175 -9.54 12.25 -1.17
C VAL A 175 -10.61 12.15 -0.07
N ARG A 176 -11.80 12.73 -0.27
CA ARG A 176 -12.88 12.71 0.73
C ARG A 176 -13.66 11.39 0.75
N SER A 177 -13.47 10.54 -0.27
CA SER A 177 -14.07 9.21 -0.33
C SER A 177 -13.45 8.22 0.66
N ALA A 178 -12.30 8.56 1.26
CA ALA A 178 -11.55 7.71 2.18
C ALA A 178 -12.43 7.15 3.30
N THR A 179 -12.53 5.81 3.38
CA THR A 179 -13.19 5.13 4.52
C THR A 179 -12.48 5.51 5.83
N ALA A 180 -11.15 5.42 5.86
CA ALA A 180 -10.34 5.93 6.96
C ALA A 180 -9.31 6.96 6.47
N MET A 181 -9.15 8.06 7.20
CA MET A 181 -8.12 9.07 6.96
C MET A 181 -7.31 9.32 8.23
N VAL A 182 -5.99 9.11 8.12
CA VAL A 182 -5.04 9.31 9.20
C VAL A 182 -4.19 10.53 8.90
N ARG A 183 -4.44 11.64 9.59
CA ARG A 183 -3.64 12.87 9.51
C ARG A 183 -2.59 12.98 10.62
N ALA A 184 -2.78 12.27 11.73
CA ALA A 184 -1.84 12.26 12.84
C ALA A 184 -0.53 11.54 12.51
N SER A 185 0.57 12.06 13.04
CA SER A 185 1.85 11.36 13.04
C SER A 185 1.89 10.24 14.10
N ASN A 186 2.78 9.27 13.94
CA ASN A 186 2.98 8.14 14.86
C ASN A 186 1.75 7.23 15.04
N PHE A 187 0.87 7.18 14.04
CA PHE A 187 -0.27 6.28 14.02
C PHE A 187 0.17 4.84 13.74
N ASN A 188 -0.32 3.90 14.53
CA ASN A 188 -0.13 2.47 14.30
C ASN A 188 -1.47 1.77 14.09
N ALA A 189 -1.51 0.77 13.20
CA ALA A 189 -2.65 -0.12 13.05
C ALA A 189 -2.20 -1.60 13.03
N ARG A 190 -2.98 -2.48 13.66
CA ARG A 190 -2.70 -3.92 13.67
C ARG A 190 -3.95 -4.80 13.62
N ASN A 191 -3.90 -5.91 12.88
CA ASN A 191 -4.92 -6.96 12.85
C ASN A 191 -6.35 -6.46 12.52
N LEU A 192 -6.50 -5.63 11.50
CA LEU A 192 -7.82 -5.15 11.07
C LEU A 192 -7.84 -4.80 9.58
N THR A 193 -9.03 -4.63 9.04
CA THR A 193 -9.27 -4.30 7.63
C THR A 193 -9.82 -2.89 7.49
N PHE A 194 -9.24 -2.09 6.60
CA PHE A 194 -9.85 -0.90 6.04
C PHE A 194 -10.38 -1.23 4.64
N LYS A 195 -11.68 -1.03 4.41
CA LYS A 195 -12.32 -1.38 3.13
C LYS A 195 -13.15 -0.23 2.60
N ASN A 196 -12.95 0.14 1.33
CA ASN A 196 -13.97 0.85 0.60
C ASN A 196 -14.83 -0.16 -0.17
N SER A 197 -16.13 -0.16 0.08
CA SER A 197 -17.06 -1.10 -0.56
C SER A 197 -17.82 -0.48 -1.73
N TYR A 198 -17.31 0.61 -2.31
CA TYR A 198 -17.89 1.20 -3.50
C TYR A 198 -17.98 0.19 -4.64
N VAL A 199 -19.09 0.26 -5.37
CA VAL A 199 -19.33 -0.52 -6.57
C VAL A 199 -19.25 0.44 -7.75
N GLU A 200 -18.15 0.42 -8.48
CA GLU A 200 -18.00 1.28 -9.66
C GLU A 200 -19.11 1.05 -10.70
N GLY A 201 -19.51 2.13 -11.37
CA GLY A 201 -20.66 2.19 -12.26
C GLY A 201 -21.95 2.60 -11.54
N THR A 202 -21.95 2.69 -10.21
CA THR A 202 -23.11 3.21 -9.44
C THR A 202 -23.45 4.65 -9.82
N PHE A 203 -22.44 5.47 -10.13
CA PHE A 203 -22.63 6.86 -10.56
C PHE A 203 -22.05 7.05 -11.97
N ALA A 204 -22.74 7.84 -12.79
CA ALA A 204 -22.32 8.17 -14.16
C ALA A 204 -21.15 9.17 -14.14
N ASP A 205 -19.93 8.66 -14.07
CA ASP A 205 -18.68 9.42 -14.15
C ASP A 205 -17.55 8.49 -14.64
N ASN A 206 -16.49 9.03 -15.23
CA ASN A 206 -15.35 8.22 -15.69
C ASN A 206 -14.31 7.98 -14.59
N ASN A 207 -14.23 8.86 -13.59
CA ASN A 207 -13.37 8.74 -12.44
C ASN A 207 -14.14 8.11 -11.27
N GLN A 208 -13.93 6.80 -11.10
CA GLN A 208 -14.62 5.96 -10.16
C GLN A 208 -13.81 5.69 -8.88
N SER A 209 -12.79 6.51 -8.60
CA SER A 209 -11.87 6.32 -7.48
C SER A 209 -12.58 6.27 -6.12
N ALA A 210 -12.15 5.36 -5.26
CA ALA A 210 -12.77 5.09 -3.97
C ALA A 210 -11.71 4.64 -2.94
N VAL A 211 -11.29 5.58 -2.09
CA VAL A 211 -10.17 5.36 -1.16
C VAL A 211 -10.63 4.54 0.05
N ALA A 212 -9.91 3.48 0.38
CA ALA A 212 -10.12 2.71 1.62
C ALA A 212 -9.35 3.33 2.79
N LEU A 213 -8.07 3.64 2.57
CA LEU A 213 -7.21 4.26 3.57
C LEU A 213 -6.40 5.41 2.96
N ALA A 214 -6.45 6.57 3.61
CA ALA A 214 -5.56 7.68 3.33
C ALA A 214 -4.61 7.91 4.53
N VAL A 215 -3.31 7.73 4.33
CA VAL A 215 -2.27 8.03 5.34
C VAL A 215 -1.56 9.32 4.95
N ARG A 216 -1.68 10.31 5.83
CA ARG A 216 -1.26 11.69 5.61
C ARG A 216 -0.37 12.27 6.71
N GLY A 217 -0.19 11.54 7.80
CA GLY A 217 0.76 11.86 8.87
C GLY A 217 2.07 11.07 8.73
N ASP A 218 3.13 11.56 9.36
CA ASP A 218 4.46 10.92 9.34
C ASP A 218 4.57 9.77 10.35
N LYS A 219 5.49 8.83 10.11
CA LYS A 219 5.79 7.69 10.99
C LYS A 219 4.62 6.73 11.23
N ALA A 220 3.84 6.43 10.20
CA ALA A 220 2.77 5.45 10.32
C ALA A 220 3.32 4.00 10.27
N ILE A 221 2.85 3.10 11.14
CA ILE A 221 3.19 1.67 11.12
C ILE A 221 1.93 0.82 11.00
N LEU A 222 1.77 0.06 9.92
CA LEU A 222 0.61 -0.79 9.69
C LEU A 222 1.06 -2.25 9.54
N GLU A 223 0.74 -3.07 10.54
CA GLU A 223 1.19 -4.47 10.59
C GLU A 223 0.02 -5.45 10.60
N ASN A 224 0.01 -6.45 9.70
CA ASN A 224 -1.11 -7.38 9.56
C ASN A 224 -2.44 -6.63 9.38
N VAL A 225 -2.45 -5.66 8.47
CA VAL A 225 -3.64 -4.89 8.08
C VAL A 225 -4.03 -5.25 6.66
N SER A 226 -5.33 -5.32 6.39
CA SER A 226 -5.86 -5.41 5.03
C SER A 226 -6.36 -4.04 4.58
N VAL A 227 -5.97 -3.58 3.38
CA VAL A 227 -6.52 -2.38 2.74
C VAL A 227 -7.15 -2.80 1.42
N ILE A 228 -8.47 -2.73 1.34
CA ILE A 228 -9.24 -3.38 0.26
C ILE A 228 -10.12 -2.36 -0.45
N GLY A 229 -9.99 -2.29 -1.77
CA GLY A 229 -10.84 -1.52 -2.66
C GLY A 229 -10.65 -1.98 -4.11
N ASN A 230 -10.88 -1.05 -5.03
CA ASN A 230 -10.65 -1.21 -6.46
C ASN A 230 -9.75 -0.06 -6.93
N GLN A 231 -10.31 0.99 -7.57
CA GLN A 231 -9.53 2.16 -7.98
C GLN A 231 -9.15 3.07 -6.79
N ASP A 232 -7.88 3.48 -6.71
CA ASP A 232 -7.33 4.41 -5.70
C ASP A 232 -7.47 3.90 -4.24
N THR A 233 -7.24 2.60 -4.00
CA THR A 233 -7.49 1.96 -2.69
C THR A 233 -6.69 2.58 -1.52
N LEU A 234 -5.39 2.82 -1.70
CA LEU A 234 -4.48 3.31 -0.66
C LEU A 234 -3.82 4.61 -1.10
N TYR A 235 -4.17 5.71 -0.41
CA TYR A 235 -3.57 7.03 -0.65
C TYR A 235 -2.48 7.34 0.38
N LEU A 236 -1.27 7.65 -0.09
CA LEU A 236 -0.10 8.00 0.72
C LEU A 236 0.40 9.39 0.35
N GLY A 237 0.19 10.36 1.23
CA GLY A 237 0.65 11.72 0.97
C GLY A 237 0.17 12.73 1.99
N ALA A 238 1.01 13.74 2.26
CA ALA A 238 0.71 14.78 3.21
C ALA A 238 -0.48 15.67 2.78
N THR A 239 -0.80 16.65 3.62
CA THR A 239 -1.81 17.65 3.28
C THR A 239 -1.38 18.58 2.15
N ASN A 240 -0.10 18.96 2.16
CA ASN A 240 0.54 19.75 1.13
C ASN A 240 1.44 18.85 0.25
N SER A 241 1.76 19.29 -0.97
CA SER A 241 2.61 18.54 -1.90
C SER A 241 4.11 18.65 -1.59
N THR A 242 4.50 19.53 -0.67
CA THR A 242 5.90 19.82 -0.33
C THR A 242 6.38 19.12 0.93
N THR A 243 5.51 18.42 1.67
CA THR A 243 5.86 17.68 2.88
C THR A 243 5.93 16.19 2.59
N VAL A 244 7.08 15.61 2.94
CA VAL A 244 7.33 14.17 2.93
C VAL A 244 6.85 13.57 4.25
N ILE A 245 5.98 12.57 4.15
CA ILE A 245 5.56 11.68 5.22
C ILE A 245 6.07 10.28 4.95
N ARG A 246 6.32 9.52 6.01
CA ARG A 246 6.75 8.13 5.92
C ARG A 246 5.71 7.17 6.49
N ALA A 247 5.47 6.07 5.77
CA ALA A 247 4.62 4.98 6.22
C ALA A 247 5.29 3.62 6.01
N TYR A 248 5.10 2.72 6.96
CA TYR A 248 5.70 1.39 6.94
C TYR A 248 4.62 0.32 7.10
N PHE A 249 4.43 -0.49 6.06
CA PHE A 249 3.51 -1.61 6.02
C PHE A 249 4.30 -2.90 6.19
N LYS A 250 3.93 -3.72 7.17
CA LYS A 250 4.60 -4.99 7.49
C LYS A 250 3.60 -6.15 7.47
N ASN A 251 3.86 -7.17 6.66
CA ASN A 251 3.01 -8.36 6.61
C ASN A 251 1.52 -8.02 6.36
N SER A 252 1.27 -7.01 5.54
CA SER A 252 -0.06 -6.45 5.27
C SER A 252 -0.57 -6.89 3.90
N PHE A 253 -1.88 -6.83 3.70
CA PHE A 253 -2.55 -7.17 2.45
C PHE A 253 -3.14 -5.91 1.82
N ILE A 254 -2.82 -5.64 0.55
CA ILE A 254 -3.37 -4.50 -0.19
C ILE A 254 -3.97 -5.04 -1.48
N GLN A 255 -5.24 -4.72 -1.74
CA GLN A 255 -5.96 -5.18 -2.93
C GLN A 255 -6.63 -4.03 -3.67
N GLY A 256 -6.50 -4.02 -5.00
CA GLY A 256 -7.25 -3.14 -5.89
C GLY A 256 -7.03 -3.48 -7.35
N ASP A 257 -7.42 -2.58 -8.25
CA ASP A 257 -7.29 -2.80 -9.69
C ASP A 257 -6.50 -1.71 -10.44
N THR A 258 -6.85 -0.44 -10.25
CA THR A 258 -6.24 0.71 -10.95
C THR A 258 -5.68 1.69 -9.94
N ASP A 259 -4.41 2.05 -10.10
CA ASP A 259 -3.70 3.05 -9.30
C ASP A 259 -3.87 2.81 -7.78
N PHE A 260 -4.01 1.55 -7.37
CA PHE A 260 -4.58 1.24 -6.07
C PHE A 260 -3.60 1.48 -4.91
N ILE A 261 -2.34 1.79 -5.20
CA ILE A 261 -1.37 2.38 -4.27
C ILE A 261 -0.82 3.65 -4.91
N PHE A 262 -1.21 4.82 -4.39
CA PHE A 262 -0.90 6.09 -5.05
C PHE A 262 -0.55 7.22 -4.07
N GLY A 263 0.08 8.26 -4.61
CA GLY A 263 0.40 9.50 -3.87
C GLY A 263 1.88 9.86 -3.77
N ALA A 264 2.16 10.93 -3.04
CA ALA A 264 3.47 11.58 -3.00
C ALA A 264 4.33 11.18 -1.78
N GLY A 265 3.78 10.41 -0.84
CA GLY A 265 4.47 10.00 0.37
C GLY A 265 5.62 9.01 0.13
N THR A 266 6.43 8.81 1.16
CA THR A 266 7.45 7.76 1.19
C THR A 266 6.88 6.55 1.91
N ALA A 267 6.83 5.39 1.26
CA ALA A 267 6.22 4.21 1.85
C ALA A 267 6.99 2.94 1.57
N VAL A 268 7.10 2.08 2.58
CA VAL A 268 7.71 0.76 2.48
C VAL A 268 6.65 -0.30 2.71
N PHE A 269 6.57 -1.25 1.80
CA PHE A 269 5.75 -2.46 1.88
C PHE A 269 6.69 -3.64 2.07
N HIS A 270 6.86 -4.07 3.32
CA HIS A 270 7.76 -5.14 3.71
C HIS A 270 6.98 -6.42 4.03
N GLY A 271 7.26 -7.51 3.31
CA GLY A 271 6.55 -8.78 3.57
C GLY A 271 5.07 -8.73 3.18
N CYS A 272 4.65 -7.77 2.36
CA CYS A 272 3.24 -7.55 2.07
C CYS A 272 2.76 -8.44 0.92
N THR A 273 1.46 -8.72 0.90
CA THR A 273 0.77 -9.25 -0.29
C THR A 273 0.07 -8.11 -1.00
N ILE A 274 0.43 -7.90 -2.27
CA ILE A 274 -0.14 -6.89 -3.15
C ILE A 274 -0.95 -7.63 -4.22
N GLN A 275 -2.27 -7.58 -4.10
CA GLN A 275 -3.19 -8.36 -4.91
C GLN A 275 -3.93 -7.51 -5.93
N TYR A 276 -3.70 -7.75 -7.22
CA TYR A 276 -4.55 -7.22 -8.27
C TYR A 276 -5.88 -7.99 -8.31
N THR A 277 -7.02 -7.30 -8.47
CA THR A 277 -8.31 -7.95 -8.74
C THR A 277 -8.83 -7.61 -10.13
N ALA A 278 -9.07 -8.62 -10.95
CA ALA A 278 -9.73 -8.47 -12.25
C ALA A 278 -11.27 -8.53 -12.14
N ALA A 279 -11.82 -8.67 -10.94
CA ALA A 279 -13.26 -8.90 -10.73
C ALA A 279 -14.15 -7.81 -11.35
N ARG A 280 -13.67 -6.56 -11.33
CA ARG A 280 -14.40 -5.42 -11.91
C ARG A 280 -14.08 -5.20 -13.39
N LEU A 281 -12.81 -4.98 -13.69
CA LEU A 281 -12.40 -4.55 -15.02
C LEU A 281 -12.37 -5.70 -16.05
N GLY A 282 -12.42 -6.94 -15.58
CA GLY A 282 -12.29 -8.13 -16.39
C GLY A 282 -10.83 -8.52 -16.62
N ALA A 283 -10.65 -9.72 -17.18
CA ALA A 283 -9.35 -10.41 -17.24
C ALA A 283 -8.25 -9.70 -18.04
N ARG A 284 -8.58 -8.76 -18.94
CA ARG A 284 -7.63 -8.16 -19.91
C ARG A 284 -7.57 -6.62 -19.85
N ALA A 285 -8.21 -6.01 -18.87
CA ALA A 285 -8.21 -4.57 -18.78
C ALA A 285 -6.82 -4.02 -18.47
N THR A 286 -6.53 -2.83 -19.01
CA THR A 286 -5.36 -2.06 -18.61
C THR A 286 -5.49 -1.66 -17.14
N SER A 287 -4.53 -2.08 -16.33
CA SER A 287 -4.53 -1.87 -14.89
C SER A 287 -3.13 -1.52 -14.38
N TYR A 288 -3.05 -0.89 -13.22
CA TYR A 288 -1.81 -0.37 -12.63
C TYR A 288 -1.79 -0.60 -11.12
N VAL A 289 -0.71 -1.16 -10.60
CA VAL A 289 -0.54 -1.33 -9.15
C VAL A 289 -0.18 -0.02 -8.48
N PHE A 290 0.96 0.57 -8.86
CA PHE A 290 1.46 1.80 -8.26
C PHE A 290 1.21 3.03 -9.14
N ALA A 291 0.81 4.13 -8.51
CA ALA A 291 0.70 5.46 -9.12
C ALA A 291 1.35 6.56 -8.25
N PRO A 292 2.68 6.52 -8.06
CA PRO A 292 3.37 7.53 -7.26
C PRO A 292 3.34 8.91 -7.92
N SER A 293 3.13 9.94 -7.10
CA SER A 293 3.27 11.37 -7.45
C SER A 293 4.42 12.04 -6.70
N THR A 294 5.44 11.26 -6.36
CA THR A 294 6.64 11.71 -5.65
C THR A 294 7.22 12.96 -6.32
N ALA A 295 7.43 14.00 -5.52
CA ALA A 295 8.10 15.22 -5.99
C ALA A 295 9.50 14.89 -6.54
N PRO A 296 9.99 15.63 -7.55
CA PRO A 296 11.26 15.33 -8.22
C PRO A 296 12.44 15.35 -7.25
N ASP A 297 12.44 16.27 -6.29
CA ASP A 297 13.51 16.44 -5.29
C ASP A 297 13.40 15.50 -4.08
N ASN A 298 12.29 14.75 -3.95
CA ASN A 298 12.22 13.68 -2.96
C ASN A 298 12.85 12.40 -3.56
N PRO A 299 13.96 11.88 -3.00
CA PRO A 299 14.64 10.71 -3.54
C PRO A 299 13.85 9.41 -3.38
N HIS A 300 12.91 9.33 -2.43
CA HIS A 300 12.23 8.10 -2.06
C HIS A 300 10.71 8.25 -2.11
N GLY A 301 10.06 7.52 -3.01
CA GLY A 301 8.62 7.32 -3.06
C GLY A 301 8.26 5.97 -2.44
N PHE A 302 7.94 4.97 -3.27
CA PHE A 302 7.51 3.66 -2.78
C PHE A 302 8.60 2.58 -2.88
N LEU A 303 8.64 1.69 -1.90
CA LEU A 303 9.48 0.50 -1.88
C LEU A 303 8.62 -0.72 -1.56
N ALA A 304 8.50 -1.66 -2.48
CA ALA A 304 8.04 -3.01 -2.16
C ALA A 304 9.26 -3.92 -1.98
N ILE A 305 9.41 -4.52 -0.80
CA ILE A 305 10.54 -5.38 -0.45
C ILE A 305 10.06 -6.68 0.19
N ASN A 306 10.63 -7.81 -0.21
CA ASN A 306 10.23 -9.14 0.26
C ASN A 306 8.71 -9.37 0.17
N SER A 307 8.06 -8.81 -0.85
CA SER A 307 6.61 -8.81 -1.00
C SER A 307 6.17 -9.80 -2.07
N THR A 308 4.89 -10.16 -2.06
CA THR A 308 4.28 -11.06 -3.05
C THR A 308 3.24 -10.29 -3.86
N PHE A 309 3.34 -10.37 -5.18
CA PHE A 309 2.36 -9.83 -6.10
C PHE A 309 1.56 -10.98 -6.69
N ASN A 310 0.24 -11.00 -6.45
CA ASN A 310 -0.66 -12.01 -7.00
C ASN A 310 -1.91 -11.36 -7.57
N ALA A 311 -2.79 -12.18 -8.15
CA ALA A 311 -4.04 -11.70 -8.69
C ALA A 311 -5.22 -12.63 -8.40
N THR A 312 -6.42 -12.05 -8.43
CA THR A 312 -7.71 -12.74 -8.32
C THR A 312 -8.66 -12.30 -9.44
N GLY A 313 -9.85 -12.90 -9.49
CA GLY A 313 -10.90 -12.53 -10.46
C GLY A 313 -10.60 -12.95 -11.90
N ASN A 314 -9.86 -14.05 -12.09
CA ASN A 314 -9.44 -14.57 -13.40
C ASN A 314 -8.60 -13.58 -14.22
N ALA A 315 -7.73 -12.81 -13.57
CA ALA A 315 -6.74 -11.97 -14.26
C ALA A 315 -5.94 -12.79 -15.28
N SER A 316 -5.80 -12.26 -16.50
CA SER A 316 -4.97 -12.90 -17.51
C SER A 316 -3.50 -12.84 -17.11
N ASN A 317 -2.71 -13.77 -17.62
CA ASN A 317 -1.26 -13.62 -17.57
C ASN A 317 -0.85 -12.41 -18.43
N ASN A 318 0.27 -11.78 -18.07
CA ASN A 318 0.91 -10.74 -18.86
C ASN A 318 -0.01 -9.52 -19.20
N SER A 319 -0.88 -9.11 -18.27
CA SER A 319 -1.86 -8.03 -18.49
C SER A 319 -1.70 -6.83 -17.57
N THR A 320 -1.21 -7.01 -16.35
CA THR A 320 -1.17 -5.98 -15.31
C THR A 320 0.15 -5.22 -15.32
N HIS A 321 0.09 -3.88 -15.34
CA HIS A 321 1.27 -3.04 -15.17
C HIS A 321 1.64 -2.96 -13.69
N LEU A 322 2.94 -2.97 -13.41
CA LEU A 322 3.47 -2.70 -12.08
C LEU A 322 3.21 -1.24 -11.66
N GLY A 323 3.07 -0.31 -12.62
CA GLY A 323 2.64 1.04 -12.29
C GLY A 323 2.74 2.03 -13.43
N ARG A 324 2.40 3.28 -13.11
CA ARG A 324 2.55 4.47 -13.95
C ARG A 324 2.82 5.69 -13.08
N ALA A 325 3.32 6.79 -13.65
CA ALA A 325 3.45 8.02 -12.88
C ALA A 325 2.09 8.69 -12.73
N TRP A 326 1.75 9.07 -11.50
CA TRP A 326 0.73 10.08 -11.28
C TRP A 326 1.41 11.45 -11.38
N ASP A 327 1.38 12.04 -12.58
CA ASP A 327 1.86 13.40 -12.80
C ASP A 327 0.81 14.38 -12.24
N GLN A 328 0.67 14.39 -10.91
CA GLN A 328 -0.41 15.06 -10.19
C GLN A 328 -0.50 16.55 -10.54
N GLY A 329 -1.70 17.00 -10.91
CA GLY A 329 -1.95 18.39 -11.29
C GLY A 329 -1.43 18.79 -12.67
N VAL A 330 -0.82 17.86 -13.44
CA VAL A 330 -0.38 18.10 -14.81
C VAL A 330 -1.52 17.73 -15.76
N SER A 331 -2.02 18.72 -16.52
CA SER A 331 -3.18 18.54 -17.41
C SER A 331 -2.89 17.80 -18.71
N GLY A 332 -1.62 17.63 -19.05
CA GLY A 332 -1.16 16.91 -20.24
C GLY A 332 0.35 17.02 -20.42
N THR A 333 0.92 16.26 -21.35
CA THR A 333 2.37 16.21 -21.59
C THR A 333 3.00 17.57 -21.90
N SER A 334 2.28 18.47 -22.56
CA SER A 334 2.75 19.83 -22.84
C SER A 334 2.89 20.71 -21.60
N ALA A 335 2.19 20.38 -20.51
CA ALA A 335 2.26 21.07 -19.23
C ALA A 335 3.27 20.45 -18.26
N TYR A 336 3.95 19.36 -18.65
CA TYR A 336 4.98 18.72 -17.83
C TYR A 336 6.27 19.55 -17.86
N ILE A 337 6.77 19.91 -16.69
CA ILE A 337 7.99 20.70 -16.52
C ILE A 337 9.07 19.81 -15.89
N ASN A 338 10.13 19.54 -16.65
CA ASN A 338 11.27 18.75 -16.19
C ASN A 338 11.88 19.35 -14.92
N GLY A 339 12.09 18.51 -13.91
CA GLY A 339 12.65 18.93 -12.61
C GLY A 339 11.68 19.66 -11.67
N SER A 340 10.45 19.99 -12.12
CA SER A 340 9.47 20.69 -11.28
C SER A 340 8.16 19.92 -11.10
N SER A 341 7.63 19.33 -12.17
CA SER A 341 6.44 18.47 -12.09
C SER A 341 6.74 17.21 -11.27
N PRO A 342 5.72 16.61 -10.63
CA PRO A 342 5.87 15.30 -9.99
C PRO A 342 6.50 14.29 -10.94
N ASN A 343 7.40 13.46 -10.41
CA ASN A 343 8.00 12.36 -11.15
C ASN A 343 8.05 11.16 -10.22
N GLY A 344 6.96 10.40 -10.17
CA GLY A 344 6.80 9.29 -9.24
C GLY A 344 8.02 8.37 -9.14
N GLN A 345 8.28 7.87 -7.94
CA GLN A 345 9.37 6.93 -7.67
C GLN A 345 8.82 5.65 -7.05
N VAL A 346 9.21 4.51 -7.61
CA VAL A 346 8.93 3.19 -7.02
C VAL A 346 10.06 2.22 -7.31
N VAL A 347 10.42 1.43 -6.30
CA VAL A 347 11.31 0.27 -6.44
C VAL A 347 10.58 -0.98 -5.94
N ILE A 348 10.62 -2.05 -6.73
CA ILE A 348 10.15 -3.37 -6.32
C ILE A 348 11.36 -4.29 -6.27
N ARG A 349 11.68 -4.80 -5.08
CA ARG A 349 12.87 -5.59 -4.87
C ARG A 349 12.65 -6.83 -4.04
N ASP A 350 13.47 -7.85 -4.29
CA ASP A 350 13.50 -9.09 -3.52
C ASP A 350 12.08 -9.70 -3.38
N SER A 351 11.23 -9.50 -4.38
CA SER A 351 9.78 -9.78 -4.33
C SER A 351 9.38 -10.84 -5.37
N SER A 352 8.32 -11.58 -5.09
CA SER A 352 7.75 -12.56 -6.02
C SER A 352 6.64 -11.95 -6.86
N LEU A 353 6.79 -11.96 -8.19
CA LEU A 353 5.84 -11.42 -9.15
C LEU A 353 5.04 -12.55 -9.83
N GLY A 354 3.73 -12.53 -9.66
CA GLY A 354 2.82 -13.49 -10.29
C GLY A 354 2.68 -13.31 -11.81
N ALA A 355 2.20 -14.34 -12.50
CA ALA A 355 2.12 -14.41 -13.96
C ALA A 355 1.24 -13.33 -14.62
N HIS A 356 0.35 -12.68 -13.87
CA HIS A 356 -0.48 -11.56 -14.33
C HIS A 356 0.34 -10.30 -14.67
N ILE A 357 1.52 -10.14 -14.07
CA ILE A 357 2.40 -9.00 -14.35
C ILE A 357 2.94 -9.10 -15.78
N ARG A 358 2.96 -7.96 -16.46
CA ARG A 358 3.51 -7.85 -17.81
C ARG A 358 5.01 -8.17 -17.83
N LEU A 359 5.42 -9.04 -18.76
CA LEU A 359 6.83 -9.34 -19.02
C LEU A 359 7.48 -8.13 -19.71
N ALA A 360 6.89 -7.72 -20.84
CA ALA A 360 7.28 -6.52 -21.59
C ALA A 360 6.47 -5.29 -21.20
N ASP A 361 7.16 -4.16 -21.03
CA ASP A 361 6.58 -2.86 -20.71
C ASP A 361 5.67 -2.90 -19.47
N PRO A 362 6.17 -3.33 -18.29
CA PRO A 362 5.37 -3.35 -17.07
C PRO A 362 5.08 -1.96 -16.51
N TRP A 363 5.67 -0.91 -17.09
CA TRP A 363 5.48 0.48 -16.69
C TRP A 363 4.73 1.24 -17.78
N GLY A 364 3.57 1.79 -17.43
CA GLY A 364 2.73 2.51 -18.39
C GLY A 364 3.05 4.00 -18.50
N ALA A 365 2.42 4.64 -19.50
CA ALA A 365 2.38 6.09 -19.61
C ALA A 365 1.75 6.74 -18.37
N SER A 366 2.19 7.94 -18.02
CA SER A 366 1.67 8.69 -16.88
C SER A 366 0.20 9.07 -17.06
N THR A 367 -0.43 9.49 -15.96
CA THR A 367 -1.80 10.05 -16.00
C THR A 367 -1.93 11.29 -16.88
N ALA A 368 -0.83 12.01 -17.16
CA ALA A 368 -0.80 13.15 -18.08
C ALA A 368 -0.46 12.74 -19.53
N GLY A 369 -0.33 11.45 -19.82
CA GLY A 369 0.04 10.91 -21.14
C GLY A 369 1.53 10.90 -21.42
N ARG A 370 2.39 11.21 -20.44
CA ARG A 370 3.85 11.20 -20.62
C ARG A 370 4.31 9.75 -20.84
N PRO A 371 4.97 9.43 -21.97
CA PRO A 371 5.44 8.08 -22.22
C PRO A 371 6.39 7.62 -21.12
N TYR A 372 6.32 6.33 -20.75
CA TYR A 372 7.34 5.76 -19.88
C TYR A 372 8.70 5.82 -20.57
N CYS A 373 9.71 6.29 -19.84
CA CYS A 373 11.08 6.31 -20.34
C CYS A 373 12.09 6.24 -19.19
N SER A 374 13.10 5.38 -19.30
CA SER A 374 14.14 5.19 -18.28
C SER A 374 15.48 5.84 -18.62
N SER A 375 15.76 6.16 -19.89
CA SER A 375 17.01 6.81 -20.33
C SER A 375 16.84 7.52 -21.67
N ARG A 376 17.64 8.59 -21.91
CA ARG A 376 17.62 9.40 -23.13
C ARG A 376 16.21 9.92 -23.50
N CYS A 377 15.51 10.43 -22.49
CA CYS A 377 14.11 10.79 -22.55
C CYS A 377 13.90 12.26 -22.98
N ALA A 378 12.78 12.55 -23.65
CA ALA A 378 12.36 13.93 -23.93
C ALA A 378 11.91 14.68 -22.65
N TYR A 379 11.34 13.95 -21.70
CA TYR A 379 10.96 14.43 -20.37
C TYR A 379 11.87 13.82 -19.30
N SER A 380 11.79 14.30 -18.05
CA SER A 380 12.48 13.67 -16.92
C SER A 380 12.21 12.16 -16.91
N ALA A 381 13.29 11.37 -16.87
CA ALA A 381 13.19 9.91 -16.86
C ALA A 381 12.35 9.43 -15.66
N ASN A 382 11.47 8.45 -15.89
CA ASN A 382 10.70 7.81 -14.84
C ASN A 382 11.63 7.11 -13.84
N ARG A 383 11.25 7.14 -12.56
CA ARG A 383 12.06 6.58 -11.47
C ARG A 383 11.48 5.24 -10.99
N PHE A 384 11.21 4.34 -11.93
CA PHE A 384 10.60 3.03 -11.67
C PHE A 384 11.62 1.93 -11.96
N PHE A 385 11.93 1.14 -10.93
CA PHE A 385 12.99 0.14 -11.04
C PHE A 385 12.63 -1.16 -10.33
N GLU A 386 13.30 -2.22 -10.74
CA GLU A 386 13.24 -3.52 -10.10
C GLU A 386 14.63 -3.99 -9.64
N TYR A 387 14.68 -4.88 -8.66
CA TYR A 387 15.93 -5.52 -8.25
C TYR A 387 15.67 -6.91 -7.66
N ASN A 388 16.30 -7.94 -8.21
CA ASN A 388 16.28 -9.30 -7.63
C ASN A 388 14.86 -9.85 -7.37
N ASN A 389 13.90 -9.53 -8.25
CA ASN A 389 12.56 -10.11 -8.19
C ASN A 389 12.57 -11.52 -8.79
N THR A 390 11.62 -12.35 -8.34
CA THR A 390 11.43 -13.74 -8.80
C THR A 390 9.97 -13.98 -9.20
N GLY A 391 9.66 -15.16 -9.74
CA GLY A 391 8.29 -15.54 -10.12
C GLY A 391 8.00 -15.38 -11.62
N ALA A 392 6.84 -15.90 -12.05
CA ALA A 392 6.48 -15.95 -13.47
C ALA A 392 6.31 -14.57 -14.13
N GLY A 393 6.18 -13.50 -13.34
CA GLY A 393 6.11 -12.12 -13.82
C GLY A 393 7.43 -11.35 -13.74
N SER A 394 8.54 -11.93 -13.25
CA SER A 394 9.82 -11.24 -13.06
C SER A 394 10.78 -11.47 -14.23
N GLY A 395 10.68 -10.65 -15.27
CA GLY A 395 11.60 -10.67 -16.42
C GLY A 395 10.90 -10.91 -17.75
N ASN A 396 11.69 -11.18 -18.79
CA ASN A 396 11.25 -11.38 -20.17
C ASN A 396 11.44 -12.83 -20.61
#